data_AF-A0A958GGY7-F1
#
_entry.id   AF-A0A958GGY7-F1
#
_cell.length_a   1.000
_cell.length_b   1.000
_cell.length_c   1.000
_cell.angle_alpha   90.00
_cell.angle_beta   90.00
_cell.angle_gamma   90.00
#
_symmetry.space_group_name_H-M   'P 1'
#
loop_
_entity.id
_entity.type
_entity.pdbx_description
1 polymer ?
#
loop_
_entity_poly.entity_id
_entity_poly.type
_entity_poly.pdbx_seq_one_letter_code
_entity_poly.pdbx_strand_id
1 'polypeptide(L)'
;MRAPWSLYLYDVGILFVVLCTVALEIYSVQRDATIALDGISLQYFEVSGVDYQQLRQSIRIHGPRDLRGRKCFAYTEWKLEWNWPVSAARRPVPSESTVTARITVYLPRWKEYSSAPLRLQHKWDALLHALHQHESGHVLSAQNGARTLQKILRGQVQDVSSKRLNGIARAFISGLYQFDERYDRRSRGGRTQRVLFR
;
A
#
# COMPACT_ATOMS: atom_id res chain seq x y z
N MET A 1 -64.76 39.71 13.51
CA MET A 1 -64.00 38.83 14.43
C MET A 1 -62.51 39.14 14.20
N ARG A 2 -61.97 40.25 14.72
CA ARG A 2 -61.14 40.38 15.93
C ARG A 2 -60.06 39.28 16.08
N ALA A 3 -58.82 39.68 15.74
CA ALA A 3 -57.51 39.10 16.07
C ALA A 3 -57.30 39.06 17.62
N PRO A 4 -56.20 38.53 18.26
CA PRO A 4 -54.81 38.75 17.80
C PRO A 4 -53.63 37.92 18.44
N TRP A 5 -52.37 38.37 18.21
CA TRP A 5 -51.08 38.33 19.00
C TRP A 5 -50.75 37.07 19.85
N SER A 6 -49.53 36.62 20.19
CA SER A 6 -48.14 37.07 20.13
C SER A 6 -47.27 35.95 20.75
N LEU A 7 -46.04 35.78 20.25
CA LEU A 7 -44.75 35.44 20.91
C LEU A 7 -44.73 34.63 22.22
N TYR A 8 -43.94 33.53 22.24
CA TYR A 8 -42.94 33.13 23.26
C TYR A 8 -42.01 32.09 22.56
N LEU A 9 -40.81 32.39 22.06
CA LEU A 9 -39.53 32.53 22.77
C LEU A 9 -39.37 31.59 23.96
N TYR A 10 -38.94 30.34 23.71
CA TYR A 10 -38.02 29.59 24.58
C TYR A 10 -37.16 28.64 23.72
N ASP A 11 -35.87 28.57 24.07
CA ASP A 11 -34.85 27.61 23.67
C ASP A 11 -34.14 27.77 22.32
N VAL A 12 -33.42 28.89 22.23
CA VAL A 12 -32.01 28.84 21.77
C VAL A 12 -31.28 27.83 22.64
N GLY A 13 -31.11 26.59 22.18
CA GLY A 13 -30.40 25.61 23.00
C GLY A 13 -30.20 24.20 22.45
N ILE A 14 -30.94 23.74 21.43
CA ILE A 14 -30.78 22.35 20.95
C ILE A 14 -30.94 22.29 19.42
N LEU A 15 -30.16 23.10 18.70
CA LEU A 15 -29.85 22.84 17.28
C LEU A 15 -28.33 22.75 17.02
N PHE A 16 -27.54 22.57 18.09
CA PHE A 16 -26.08 22.55 18.01
C PHE A 16 -25.40 21.39 18.77
N VAL A 17 -26.16 20.42 19.30
CA VAL A 17 -25.57 19.32 20.11
C VAL A 17 -25.72 17.93 19.49
N VAL A 18 -26.61 17.72 18.51
CA VAL A 18 -26.74 16.38 17.88
C VAL A 18 -25.91 16.21 16.59
N LEU A 19 -25.22 17.26 16.14
CA LEU A 19 -24.14 17.15 15.13
C LEU A 19 -22.73 17.20 15.75
N CYS A 20 -22.60 17.10 17.07
CA CYS A 20 -21.31 17.05 17.76
C CYS A 20 -21.01 15.71 18.45
N THR A 21 -21.96 14.77 18.55
CA THR A 21 -21.64 13.41 19.05
C THR A 21 -21.34 12.41 17.93
N VAL A 22 -21.88 12.58 16.72
CA VAL A 22 -21.52 11.72 15.57
C VAL A 22 -20.25 12.19 14.84
N ALA A 23 -19.82 13.44 15.04
CA ALA A 23 -18.56 13.96 14.49
C ALA A 23 -17.34 13.72 15.40
N LEU A 24 -17.54 13.34 16.67
CA LEU A 24 -16.46 13.04 17.62
C LEU A 24 -16.15 11.54 17.76
N GLU A 25 -17.04 10.64 17.32
CA GLU A 25 -16.72 9.21 17.18
C GLU A 25 -15.93 8.87 15.90
N ILE A 26 -15.96 9.74 14.89
CA ILE A 26 -15.11 9.57 13.69
C ILE A 26 -13.73 10.20 13.91
N TYR A 27 -13.59 11.17 14.82
CA TYR A 27 -12.31 11.83 15.12
C TYR A 27 -11.45 11.11 16.18
N SER A 28 -12.02 10.18 16.96
CA SER A 28 -11.30 9.42 17.99
C SER A 28 -10.80 8.04 17.52
N VAL A 29 -11.20 7.58 16.32
CA VAL A 29 -10.68 6.34 15.69
C VAL A 29 -9.26 6.51 15.13
N GLN A 30 -8.69 7.73 15.16
CA GLN A 30 -7.42 8.05 14.53
C GLN A 30 -6.24 8.29 15.50
N ARG A 31 -6.24 7.69 16.69
CA ARG A 31 -5.09 7.80 17.62
C ARG A 31 -4.46 6.50 18.13
N ASP A 32 -4.88 5.32 17.68
CA ASP A 32 -4.25 4.04 18.08
C ASP A 32 -3.76 3.14 16.94
N ALA A 33 -3.67 3.67 15.72
CA ALA A 33 -3.08 2.94 14.59
C ALA A 33 -1.80 3.60 14.08
N THR A 34 -0.88 3.92 14.99
CA THR A 34 0.54 3.73 14.63
C THR A 34 0.76 2.22 14.57
N ILE A 35 0.22 1.56 13.55
CA ILE A 35 0.76 0.27 13.15
C ILE A 35 2.18 0.63 12.74
N ALA A 36 3.13 0.39 13.63
CA ALA A 36 4.49 0.13 13.21
C ALA A 36 4.35 -1.00 12.18
N LEU A 37 4.33 -0.64 10.89
CA LEU A 37 4.28 -1.59 9.79
C LEU A 37 5.67 -2.21 9.71
N ASP A 38 6.00 -3.06 10.68
CA ASP A 38 7.26 -3.79 10.74
C ASP A 38 7.47 -4.46 9.40
N GLY A 39 8.47 -3.97 8.66
CA GLY A 39 8.81 -4.47 7.33
C GLY A 39 8.30 -3.67 6.14
N ILE A 40 7.58 -2.55 6.28
CA ILE A 40 7.25 -1.66 5.14
C ILE A 40 8.08 -0.38 5.20
N SER A 41 8.80 -0.07 4.12
CA SER A 41 9.51 1.19 3.93
C SER A 41 9.05 1.92 2.67
N LEU A 42 9.03 3.25 2.75
CA LEU A 42 8.75 4.13 1.63
C LEU A 42 10.04 4.88 1.27
N GLN A 43 10.46 4.78 0.02
CA GLN A 43 11.63 5.45 -0.52
C GLN A 43 11.23 6.35 -1.68
N TYR A 44 11.86 7.52 -1.72
CA TYR A 44 11.66 8.48 -2.79
C TYR A 44 12.89 8.55 -3.68
N PHE A 45 12.66 8.70 -4.99
CA PHE A 45 13.70 9.11 -5.93
C PHE A 45 13.36 10.50 -6.48
N GLU A 46 14.35 11.39 -6.49
CA GLU A 46 14.16 12.76 -6.92
C GLU A 46 13.97 12.85 -8.43
N VAL A 47 13.02 13.68 -8.84
CA VAL A 47 12.83 14.08 -10.24
C VAL A 47 12.73 15.60 -10.35
N SER A 48 13.12 16.09 -11.52
CA SER A 48 13.09 17.51 -11.87
C SER A 48 12.38 17.75 -13.18
N GLY A 49 11.80 18.94 -13.31
CA GLY A 49 11.30 19.43 -14.59
C GLY A 49 10.36 20.60 -14.42
N VAL A 50 10.39 21.54 -15.37
CA VAL A 50 9.46 22.69 -15.39
C VAL A 50 8.23 22.44 -16.26
N ASP A 51 8.25 21.33 -17.00
CA ASP A 51 7.14 20.87 -17.80
C ASP A 51 6.99 19.35 -17.68
N TYR A 52 5.90 18.87 -18.28
CA TYR A 52 5.53 17.48 -18.29
C TYR A 52 6.61 16.57 -18.95
N GLN A 53 7.29 17.04 -20.02
CA GLN A 53 8.16 16.20 -20.84
C GLN A 53 9.46 15.97 -20.09
N GLN A 54 9.95 17.03 -19.46
CA GLN A 54 11.10 16.99 -18.57
C GLN A 54 10.83 16.10 -17.36
N LEU A 55 9.67 16.22 -16.70
CA LEU A 55 9.31 15.35 -15.59
C LEU A 55 9.28 13.88 -15.99
N ARG A 56 8.63 13.57 -17.12
CA ARG A 56 8.57 12.21 -17.65
C ARG A 56 9.96 11.67 -17.96
N GLN A 57 10.81 12.49 -18.57
CA GLN A 57 12.19 12.09 -18.89
C GLN A 57 13.01 11.88 -17.61
N SER A 58 12.85 12.75 -16.61
CA SER A 58 13.49 12.63 -15.31
C SER A 58 13.09 11.34 -14.60
N ILE A 59 11.79 10.98 -14.60
CA ILE A 59 11.31 9.68 -14.09
C ILE A 59 11.95 8.51 -14.86
N ARG A 60 12.07 8.59 -16.19
CA ARG A 60 12.70 7.53 -16.98
C ARG A 60 14.19 7.35 -16.66
N ILE A 61 14.88 8.43 -16.29
CA ILE A 61 16.30 8.41 -15.93
C ILE A 61 16.47 7.90 -14.50
N HIS A 62 15.77 8.48 -13.54
CA HIS A 62 15.98 8.24 -12.10
C HIS A 62 15.10 7.14 -11.50
N GLY A 63 14.03 6.75 -12.19
CA GLY A 63 13.09 5.76 -11.70
C GLY A 63 13.71 4.38 -11.45
N PRO A 64 13.11 3.57 -10.58
CA PRO A 64 13.58 2.22 -10.25
C PRO A 64 13.52 1.31 -11.48
N ARG A 65 14.21 0.17 -11.38
CA ARG A 65 14.11 -0.92 -12.34
C ARG A 65 13.30 -2.06 -11.71
N ASP A 66 12.38 -2.64 -12.47
CA ASP A 66 11.75 -3.89 -12.07
C ASP A 66 12.73 -5.08 -12.16
N LEU A 67 12.27 -6.27 -11.75
CA LEU A 67 13.05 -7.52 -11.83
C LEU A 67 13.54 -7.89 -13.24
N ARG A 68 12.99 -7.27 -14.29
CA ARG A 68 13.36 -7.47 -15.70
C ARG A 68 14.27 -6.34 -16.22
N GLY A 69 14.69 -5.43 -15.34
CA GLY A 69 15.55 -4.29 -15.67
C GLY A 69 14.82 -3.12 -16.32
N ARG A 70 13.49 -3.14 -16.44
CA ARG A 70 12.69 -2.10 -17.10
C ARG A 70 12.50 -0.92 -16.16
N LYS A 71 12.60 0.30 -16.68
CA LYS A 71 12.35 1.53 -15.92
C LYS A 71 10.87 1.71 -15.64
N CYS A 72 10.54 2.00 -14.39
CA CYS A 72 9.17 2.16 -13.92
C CYS A 72 8.96 3.56 -13.32
N PHE A 73 7.70 4.01 -13.28
CA PHE A 73 7.32 5.29 -12.66
C PHE A 73 7.21 5.18 -11.14
N ALA A 74 6.93 3.99 -10.64
CA ALA A 74 6.99 3.57 -9.25
C ALA A 74 7.31 2.08 -9.24
N TYR A 75 7.65 1.54 -8.08
CA TYR A 75 7.90 0.11 -7.92
C TYR A 75 7.70 -0.32 -6.48
N THR A 76 7.12 -1.49 -6.27
CA THR A 76 7.07 -2.14 -4.97
C THR A 76 7.92 -3.39 -5.01
N GLU A 77 9.02 -3.37 -4.26
CA GLU A 77 9.82 -4.56 -3.99
C GLU A 77 9.28 -5.26 -2.76
N TRP A 78 9.18 -6.59 -2.79
CA TRP A 78 8.83 -7.36 -1.62
C TRP A 78 9.57 -8.70 -1.55
N LYS A 79 9.78 -9.16 -0.31
CA LYS A 79 10.38 -10.45 0.03
C LYS A 79 9.60 -11.07 1.18
N LEU A 80 9.32 -12.37 1.07
CA LEU A 80 8.80 -13.16 2.18
C LEU A 80 9.93 -13.97 2.81
N GLU A 81 10.10 -13.81 4.11
CA GLU A 81 11.06 -14.57 4.92
C GLU A 81 10.28 -15.49 5.85
N TRP A 82 10.71 -16.74 6.00
CA TRP A 82 10.02 -17.71 6.83
C TRP A 82 10.99 -18.49 7.71
N ASN A 83 10.50 -18.91 8.87
CA ASN A 83 11.21 -19.79 9.77
C ASN A 83 10.23 -20.69 10.54
N TRP A 84 10.76 -21.69 11.23
CA TRP A 84 10.05 -22.53 12.18
C TRP A 84 11.03 -22.96 13.28
N PRO A 85 10.54 -23.16 14.51
CA PRO A 85 11.36 -23.75 15.55
C PRO A 85 11.58 -25.24 15.28
N VAL A 86 12.54 -25.81 16.00
CA VAL A 86 12.92 -27.21 15.91
C VAL A 86 12.74 -27.84 17.30
N SER A 87 12.10 -29.01 17.35
CA SER A 87 11.87 -29.75 18.59
C SER A 87 13.17 -30.34 19.15
N ALA A 88 13.12 -30.85 20.38
CA ALA A 88 14.24 -31.55 21.01
C ALA A 88 14.77 -32.73 20.15
N ALA A 89 13.88 -33.38 19.38
CA ALA A 89 14.23 -34.45 18.44
C ALA A 89 14.82 -33.95 17.10
N ARG A 90 15.19 -32.67 17.02
CA ARG A 90 15.71 -32.00 15.82
C ARG A 90 14.75 -32.03 14.62
N ARG A 91 13.44 -32.01 14.87
CA ARG A 91 12.40 -31.99 13.83
C ARG A 91 11.72 -30.62 13.77
N PRO A 92 11.36 -30.11 12.58
CA PRO A 92 10.55 -28.89 12.47
C PRO A 92 9.27 -28.97 13.28
N VAL A 93 8.84 -27.83 13.83
CA VAL A 93 7.52 -27.66 14.45
C VAL A 93 6.70 -26.73 13.55
N PRO A 94 5.97 -27.26 12.55
CA PRO A 94 5.36 -26.43 11.53
C PRO A 94 4.27 -25.52 12.08
N SER A 95 3.53 -25.97 13.10
CA SER A 95 2.47 -25.23 13.80
C SER A 95 2.94 -23.88 14.37
N GLU A 96 4.24 -23.73 14.59
CA GLU A 96 4.87 -22.51 15.11
C GLU A 96 5.59 -21.70 14.03
N SER A 97 5.39 -22.02 12.74
CA SER A 97 6.02 -21.28 11.64
C SER A 97 5.66 -19.80 11.69
N THR A 98 6.63 -18.95 11.36
CA THR A 98 6.43 -17.51 11.16
C THR A 98 6.79 -17.12 9.73
N VAL A 99 6.06 -16.16 9.17
CA VAL A 99 6.36 -15.57 7.87
C VAL A 99 6.28 -14.05 7.96
N THR A 100 7.37 -13.38 7.61
CA THR A 100 7.49 -11.91 7.61
C THR A 100 7.57 -11.39 6.18
N ALA A 101 6.82 -10.34 5.88
CA ALA A 101 6.95 -9.60 4.63
C ALA A 101 7.87 -8.39 4.85
N ARG A 102 8.91 -8.28 4.02
CA ARG A 102 9.68 -7.04 3.86
C ARG A 102 9.29 -6.41 2.54
N ILE A 103 8.89 -5.15 2.56
CA ILE A 103 8.29 -4.42 1.45
C ILE A 103 8.94 -3.04 1.38
N THR A 104 9.38 -2.64 0.19
CA THR A 104 9.88 -1.30 -0.07
C THR A 104 9.15 -0.72 -1.27
N VAL A 105 8.49 0.41 -1.06
CA VAL A 105 7.78 1.14 -2.12
C VAL A 105 8.65 2.30 -2.57
N TYR A 106 8.83 2.44 -3.88
CA TYR A 106 9.61 3.49 -4.52
C TYR A 106 8.68 4.44 -5.28
N LEU A 107 8.65 5.71 -4.87
CA LEU A 107 7.83 6.75 -5.50
C LEU A 107 8.68 7.94 -5.95
N PRO A 108 8.27 8.63 -7.02
CA PRO A 108 8.99 9.81 -7.44
C PRO A 108 8.65 10.99 -6.50
N ARG A 109 9.63 11.85 -6.23
CA ARG A 109 9.44 13.13 -5.54
C ARG A 109 9.89 14.27 -6.45
N TRP A 110 8.99 15.19 -6.75
CA TRP A 110 9.28 16.32 -7.62
C TRP A 110 9.81 17.51 -6.83
N LYS A 111 11.06 17.89 -7.09
CA LYS A 111 11.76 18.95 -6.35
C LYS A 111 11.15 20.34 -6.55
N GLU A 112 10.71 20.67 -7.76
CA GLU A 112 10.17 21.99 -8.09
C GLU A 112 8.64 22.08 -7.93
N TYR A 113 8.02 21.10 -7.25
CA TYR A 113 6.55 21.03 -7.09
C TYR A 113 5.95 22.35 -6.58
N SER A 114 6.52 22.93 -5.51
CA SER A 114 5.99 24.11 -4.84
C SER A 114 6.05 25.39 -5.68
N SER A 115 6.99 25.49 -6.63
CA SER A 115 7.16 26.64 -7.51
C SER A 115 6.52 26.45 -8.89
N ALA A 116 6.01 25.25 -9.17
CA ALA A 116 5.43 24.94 -10.47
C ALA A 116 4.02 25.54 -10.66
N PRO A 117 3.56 25.76 -11.91
CA PRO A 117 2.19 26.19 -12.17
C PRO A 117 1.16 25.19 -11.62
N LEU A 118 0.05 25.67 -11.05
CA LEU A 118 -1.02 24.83 -10.46
C LEU A 118 -1.52 23.73 -11.40
N ARG A 119 -1.63 24.03 -12.70
CA ARG A 119 -2.04 23.04 -13.71
C ARG A 119 -1.10 21.84 -13.77
N LEU A 120 0.21 22.05 -13.58
CA LEU A 120 1.20 20.98 -13.58
C LEU A 120 1.19 20.23 -12.24
N GLN A 121 1.01 20.93 -11.12
CA GLN A 121 0.82 20.31 -9.80
C GLN A 121 -0.38 19.35 -9.79
N HIS A 122 -1.56 19.77 -10.29
CA HIS A 122 -2.73 18.88 -10.36
C HIS A 122 -2.49 17.62 -11.21
N LYS A 123 -1.74 17.73 -12.30
CA LYS A 123 -1.36 16.56 -13.11
C LYS A 123 -0.39 15.65 -12.37
N TRP A 124 0.55 16.22 -11.63
CA TRP A 124 1.46 15.49 -10.77
C TRP A 124 0.72 14.72 -9.67
N ASP A 125 -0.22 15.37 -8.97
CA ASP A 125 -1.01 14.75 -7.90
C ASP A 125 -1.86 13.61 -8.43
N ALA A 126 -2.48 13.78 -9.61
CA ALA A 126 -3.23 12.72 -10.27
C ALA A 126 -2.34 11.51 -10.62
N LEU A 127 -1.11 11.76 -11.08
CA LEU A 127 -0.13 10.69 -11.30
C LEU A 127 0.20 10.00 -9.97
N LEU A 128 0.59 10.76 -8.96
CA LEU A 128 1.06 10.22 -7.69
C LEU A 128 -0.04 9.40 -6.99
N HIS A 129 -1.29 9.86 -7.04
CA HIS A 129 -2.45 9.09 -6.58
C HIS A 129 -2.55 7.74 -7.32
N ALA A 130 -2.49 7.76 -8.66
CA ALA A 130 -2.58 6.53 -9.45
C ALA A 130 -1.42 5.56 -9.16
N LEU A 131 -0.21 6.08 -8.93
CA LEU A 131 0.94 5.28 -8.50
C LEU A 131 0.69 4.68 -7.12
N HIS A 132 0.30 5.48 -6.12
CA HIS A 132 -0.04 4.98 -4.78
C HIS A 132 -1.09 3.87 -4.81
N GLN A 133 -2.15 4.05 -5.60
CA GLN A 133 -3.21 3.05 -5.72
C GLN A 133 -2.66 1.74 -6.31
N HIS A 134 -1.88 1.81 -7.39
CA HIS A 134 -1.27 0.62 -8.01
C HIS A 134 -0.28 -0.07 -7.04
N GLU A 135 0.63 0.69 -6.44
CA GLU A 135 1.63 0.15 -5.51
C GLU A 135 0.99 -0.46 -4.25
N SER A 136 -0.11 0.12 -3.75
CA SER A 136 -0.86 -0.45 -2.62
C SER A 136 -1.39 -1.85 -2.92
N GLY A 137 -1.67 -2.17 -4.19
CA GLY A 137 -2.07 -3.51 -4.62
C GLY A 137 -0.98 -4.55 -4.38
N HIS A 138 0.27 -4.21 -4.70
CA HIS A 138 1.43 -5.08 -4.44
C HIS A 138 1.69 -5.24 -2.94
N VAL A 139 1.59 -4.16 -2.17
CA VAL A 139 1.72 -4.19 -0.71
C VAL A 139 0.70 -5.16 -0.10
N LEU A 140 -0.57 -5.03 -0.47
CA LEU A 140 -1.65 -5.90 0.00
C LEU A 140 -1.44 -7.36 -0.45
N SER A 141 -0.99 -7.57 -1.68
CA SER A 141 -0.64 -8.89 -2.23
C SER A 141 0.44 -9.58 -1.38
N ALA A 142 1.55 -8.89 -1.09
CA ALA A 142 2.65 -9.41 -0.27
C ALA A 142 2.21 -9.70 1.18
N GLN A 143 1.47 -8.80 1.82
CA GLN A 143 0.95 -9.00 3.18
C GLN A 143 -0.02 -10.19 3.27
N ASN A 144 -0.96 -10.31 2.31
CA ASN A 144 -1.87 -11.44 2.23
C ASN A 144 -1.13 -12.75 1.92
N GLY A 145 -0.10 -12.68 1.07
CA GLY A 145 0.79 -13.77 0.74
C GLY A 145 1.51 -14.30 1.97
N ALA A 146 2.08 -13.43 2.80
CA ALA A 146 2.72 -13.81 4.06
C ALA A 146 1.77 -14.54 5.02
N ARG A 147 0.57 -13.97 5.24
CA ARG A 147 -0.46 -14.60 6.09
C ARG A 147 -0.91 -15.95 5.56
N THR A 148 -1.10 -16.07 4.25
CA THR A 148 -1.53 -17.32 3.60
C THR A 148 -0.43 -18.37 3.68
N LEU A 149 0.82 -18.01 3.38
CA LEU A 149 1.94 -18.92 3.49
C LEU A 149 2.13 -19.40 4.94
N GLN A 150 2.01 -18.51 5.93
CA GLN A 150 2.09 -18.89 7.33
C GLN A 150 1.03 -19.93 7.68
N LYS A 151 -0.23 -19.75 7.25
CA LYS A 151 -1.29 -20.73 7.46
C LYS A 151 -0.98 -22.07 6.79
N ILE A 152 -0.46 -22.06 5.56
CA ILE A 152 -0.06 -23.27 4.82
C ILE A 152 1.04 -24.04 5.58
N LEU A 153 2.07 -23.33 6.06
CA LEU A 153 3.17 -23.95 6.80
C LEU A 153 2.69 -24.51 8.14
N ARG A 154 1.85 -23.76 8.87
CA ARG A 154 1.26 -24.21 10.14
C ARG A 154 0.31 -25.38 10.01
N GLY A 155 -0.32 -25.55 8.86
CA GLY A 155 -1.20 -26.68 8.56
C GLY A 155 -0.49 -27.96 8.11
N GLN A 156 0.84 -27.97 8.00
CA GLN A 156 1.57 -29.19 7.66
C GLN A 156 1.57 -30.19 8.81
N VAL A 157 1.64 -31.49 8.45
CA VAL A 157 1.73 -32.57 9.43
C VAL A 157 2.99 -32.44 10.30
N GLN A 158 2.89 -32.95 11.53
CA GLN A 158 4.05 -33.12 12.39
C GLN A 158 5.08 -34.04 11.69
N ASP A 159 6.37 -33.85 11.99
CA ASP A 159 7.52 -34.56 11.39
C ASP A 159 7.82 -34.29 9.91
N VAL A 160 7.13 -33.34 9.27
CA VAL A 160 7.52 -32.86 7.93
C VAL A 160 8.97 -32.38 7.91
N SER A 161 9.73 -32.77 6.88
CA SER A 161 11.13 -32.37 6.75
C SER A 161 11.29 -30.89 6.42
N SER A 162 12.38 -30.28 6.88
CA SER A 162 12.76 -28.90 6.50
C SER A 162 12.86 -28.73 4.98
N LYS A 163 13.31 -29.77 4.26
CA LYS A 163 13.38 -29.77 2.79
C LYS A 163 11.99 -29.61 2.17
N ARG A 164 10.98 -30.30 2.72
CA ARG A 164 9.60 -30.21 2.24
C ARG A 164 8.98 -28.85 2.54
N LEU A 165 9.14 -28.33 3.77
CA LEU A 165 8.65 -26.99 4.13
C LEU A 165 9.26 -25.89 3.25
N ASN A 166 10.58 -25.93 3.04
CA ASN A 166 11.26 -25.00 2.13
C ASN A 166 10.78 -25.15 0.67
N GLY A 167 10.41 -26.36 0.25
CA GLY A 167 9.81 -26.59 -1.07
C GLY A 167 8.45 -25.92 -1.21
N ILE A 168 7.58 -26.07 -0.20
CA ILE A 168 6.25 -25.46 -0.16
C ILE A 168 6.36 -23.93 -0.20
N ALA A 169 7.21 -23.35 0.66
CA ALA A 169 7.39 -21.89 0.72
C ALA A 169 7.88 -21.31 -0.61
N ARG A 170 8.92 -21.92 -1.21
CA ARG A 170 9.45 -21.46 -2.50
C ARG A 170 8.44 -21.58 -3.64
N ALA A 171 7.67 -22.69 -3.68
CA ALA A 171 6.64 -22.88 -4.68
C ALA A 171 5.52 -21.83 -4.54
N PHE A 172 5.08 -21.57 -3.31
CA PHE A 172 4.07 -20.54 -3.02
C PHE A 172 4.56 -19.14 -3.44
N ILE A 173 5.78 -18.77 -3.05
CA ILE A 173 6.37 -17.47 -3.38
C ILE A 173 6.54 -17.30 -4.89
N SER A 174 6.96 -18.33 -5.61
CA SER A 174 7.01 -18.30 -7.08
C SER A 174 5.63 -18.06 -7.69
N GLY A 175 4.59 -18.71 -7.17
CA GLY A 175 3.20 -18.47 -7.58
C GLY A 175 2.72 -17.04 -7.28
N LEU A 176 3.14 -16.48 -6.14
CA LEU A 176 2.83 -15.10 -5.75
C LEU A 176 3.50 -14.08 -6.69
N TYR A 177 4.76 -14.29 -7.07
CA TYR A 177 5.41 -13.45 -8.09
C TYR A 177 4.65 -13.50 -9.43
N GLN A 178 4.22 -14.68 -9.88
CA GLN A 178 3.44 -14.79 -11.11
C GLN A 178 2.06 -14.10 -11.01
N PHE A 179 1.45 -14.09 -9.81
CA PHE A 179 0.23 -13.34 -9.55
C PHE A 179 0.47 -11.83 -9.68
N ASP A 180 1.57 -11.35 -9.10
CA ASP A 180 1.98 -9.95 -9.15
C ASP A 180 2.24 -9.48 -10.60
N GLU A 181 2.96 -10.28 -11.38
CA GLU A 181 3.18 -9.99 -12.81
C GLU A 181 1.86 -9.99 -13.63
N ARG A 182 0.86 -10.78 -13.22
CA ARG A 182 -0.47 -10.72 -13.83
C ARG A 182 -1.21 -9.47 -13.40
N TYR A 183 -1.07 -9.04 -12.14
CA TYR A 183 -1.62 -7.78 -11.65
C TYR A 183 -1.08 -6.61 -12.47
N ASP A 184 0.24 -6.53 -12.70
CA ASP A 184 0.85 -5.50 -13.55
C ASP A 184 0.37 -5.47 -15.00
N ARG A 185 0.09 -6.65 -15.57
CA ARG A 185 -0.42 -6.75 -16.94
C ARG A 185 -1.90 -6.36 -17.05
N ARG A 186 -2.69 -6.65 -16.02
CA ARG A 186 -4.16 -6.45 -16.01
C ARG A 186 -4.56 -5.08 -15.51
N SER A 187 -3.91 -4.63 -14.45
CA SER A 187 -3.99 -3.24 -14.06
C SER A 187 -3.52 -2.46 -15.28
N ARG A 188 -4.19 -1.36 -15.59
CA ARG A 188 -3.76 -0.46 -16.66
C ARG A 188 -2.44 0.24 -16.25
N GLY A 189 -1.58 -0.36 -15.42
CA GLY A 189 -0.36 0.20 -14.85
C GLY A 189 0.57 0.79 -15.91
N GLY A 190 0.58 0.25 -17.13
CA GLY A 190 1.23 0.91 -18.26
C GLY A 190 0.41 2.01 -18.96
N ARG A 191 -0.92 1.90 -19.03
CA ARG A 191 -1.78 2.84 -19.77
C ARG A 191 -2.15 4.08 -18.96
N THR A 192 -2.53 3.99 -17.69
CA THR A 192 -2.93 5.17 -16.90
C THR A 192 -1.73 6.06 -16.57
N GLN A 193 -0.58 5.47 -16.28
CA GLN A 193 0.70 6.17 -16.08
C GLN A 193 1.24 6.81 -17.38
N ARG A 194 0.95 6.21 -18.55
CA ARG A 194 1.27 6.78 -19.87
C ARG A 194 0.23 7.77 -20.42
N VAL A 195 -1.01 7.75 -19.94
CA VAL A 195 -2.12 8.57 -20.50
C VAL A 195 -2.24 9.91 -19.79
N LEU A 196 -2.01 9.99 -18.48
CA LEU A 196 -1.82 11.28 -17.79
C LEU A 196 -0.66 12.05 -18.41
N PHE A 197 0.30 11.26 -18.91
CA PHE A 197 1.41 11.73 -19.66
C PHE A 197 1.17 11.64 -21.19
N ARG A 198 0.13 12.24 -21.80
CA ARG A 198 0.00 12.36 -23.27
C ARG A 198 -0.29 13.78 -23.72
#